data_AF-A0A914DFK5-F1
#
_entry.id   AF-A0A914DFK5-F1
#
_cell.length_a   1.000
_cell.length_b   1.000
_cell.length_c   1.000
_cell.angle_alpha   90.00
_cell.angle_beta   90.00
_cell.angle_gamma   90.00
#
_symmetry.space_group_name_H-M   'P 1'
#
loop_
_entity.id
_entity.type
_entity.pdbx_description
1 polymer ?
#
loop_
_entity_poly.entity_id
_entity_poly.type
_entity_poly.pdbx_seq_one_letter_code
_entity_poly.pdbx_strand_id
1 'polypeptide(L)'
;MWRSFFCALIAGITLRIVNPFGSDQTSLFHVDYSMKWTFMELIPFALLGVFGGVIGSFFIWSNIKWCRYRKTNKILGQNPINEVLIVTAITATISYFNPYTRKSASALIKQLFDRCGPEDYMMDLCDYKNKTFGSDKVDPNYHTGEFGIGVQTAFIQLIIALICKLVFTIFTFGIKVPSGLFVPSMAMGAIAGRLLGIKVEQLTYALQSGGEHSAYWSCQIGKDCVMPGLYAMVGAAAVLGGVT
;
A
#
# COMPACT_ATOMS: atom_id res chain seq x y z
N MET A 1 8.52 -13.54 28.69
CA MET A 1 8.11 -12.20 28.21
C MET A 1 9.11 -11.10 28.57
N TRP A 2 9.49 -10.91 29.85
CA TRP A 2 10.39 -9.81 30.27
C TRP A 2 11.72 -9.73 29.48
N ARG A 3 12.42 -10.86 29.31
CA ARG A 3 13.67 -10.91 28.54
C ARG A 3 13.51 -10.49 27.07
N SER A 4 12.42 -10.92 26.43
CA SER A 4 12.10 -10.54 25.04
C SER A 4 11.72 -9.07 24.92
N PHE A 5 10.97 -8.54 25.89
CA PHE A 5 10.63 -7.11 25.95
C PHE A 5 11.88 -6.25 26.12
N PHE A 6 12.77 -6.61 27.04
CA PHE A 6 14.01 -5.88 27.26
C PHE A 6 14.94 -5.90 26.03
N CYS A 7 15.04 -7.07 25.36
CA CYS A 7 15.79 -7.19 24.11
C CYS A 7 15.20 -6.30 23.00
N ALA A 8 13.88 -6.32 22.82
CA ALA A 8 13.19 -5.48 21.82
C ALA A 8 13.35 -3.98 22.13
N LEU A 9 13.30 -3.60 23.40
CA LEU A 9 13.50 -2.22 23.85
C LEU A 9 14.92 -1.74 23.57
N ILE A 10 15.94 -2.53 23.92
CA ILE A 10 17.34 -2.21 23.58
C ILE A 10 17.52 -2.11 22.08
N ALA A 11 17.01 -3.07 21.31
CA ALA A 11 17.10 -3.04 19.84
C ALA A 11 16.46 -1.77 19.25
N GLY A 12 15.28 -1.36 19.76
CA GLY A 12 14.60 -0.15 19.34
C GLY A 12 15.38 1.13 19.66
N ILE A 13 15.96 1.21 20.86
CA ILE A 13 16.82 2.34 21.26
C ILE A 13 18.07 2.41 20.37
N THR A 14 18.75 1.28 20.17
CA THR A 14 19.94 1.21 19.32
C THR A 14 19.64 1.63 17.88
N LEU A 15 18.52 1.16 17.31
CA LEU A 15 18.11 1.53 15.96
C LEU A 15 17.85 3.04 15.83
N ARG A 16 17.22 3.65 16.85
CA ARG A 16 16.99 5.09 16.90
C ARG A 16 18.30 5.88 17.00
N ILE A 17 19.26 5.43 17.80
CA ILE A 17 20.57 6.07 17.95
C ILE A 17 21.39 5.98 16.65
N VAL A 18 21.38 4.82 16.00
CA VAL A 18 22.12 4.60 14.75
C VAL A 18 21.50 5.38 13.58
N ASN A 19 20.18 5.61 13.61
CA ASN A 19 19.42 6.33 12.57
C ASN A 19 19.81 5.92 11.13
N PRO A 20 19.71 4.62 10.77
CA PRO A 20 20.18 4.13 9.47
C PRO A 20 19.43 4.72 8.28
N PHE A 21 18.26 5.32 8.51
CA PHE A 21 17.41 5.91 7.47
C PHE A 21 17.58 7.43 7.35
N GLY A 22 18.34 8.07 8.25
CA GLY A 22 18.54 9.53 8.25
C GLY A 22 17.25 10.34 8.43
N SER A 23 16.18 9.71 8.92
CA SER A 23 14.83 10.28 8.96
C SER A 23 14.42 10.72 10.37
N ASP A 24 15.30 10.53 11.38
CA ASP A 24 15.06 10.77 12.82
C ASP A 24 13.82 10.08 13.41
N GLN A 25 13.16 9.24 12.61
CA GLN A 25 11.92 8.55 12.92
C GLN A 25 12.19 7.09 13.29
N THR A 26 11.42 6.59 14.25
CA THR A 26 11.64 5.28 14.87
C THR A 26 11.14 4.11 14.04
N SER A 27 10.47 4.35 12.91
CA SER A 27 9.96 3.31 12.02
C SER A 27 10.19 3.67 10.55
N LEU A 28 10.40 2.66 9.71
CA LEU A 28 10.65 2.80 8.27
C LEU A 28 9.47 3.46 7.51
N PHE A 29 8.27 3.45 8.11
CA PHE A 29 7.00 3.86 7.49
C PHE A 29 6.22 4.83 8.37
N HIS A 30 6.90 5.74 9.06
CA HIS A 30 6.22 6.72 9.91
C HIS A 30 5.41 7.71 9.07
N VAL A 31 4.14 7.88 9.42
CA VAL A 31 3.24 8.87 8.82
C VAL A 31 2.43 9.52 9.94
N ASP A 32 2.44 10.84 9.98
CA ASP A 32 1.73 11.61 10.99
C ASP A 32 0.27 11.82 10.57
N TYR A 33 -0.66 11.09 11.20
CA TYR A 33 -2.09 11.33 11.03
C TYR A 33 -2.65 12.17 12.17
N SER A 34 -2.96 13.44 11.88
CA SER A 34 -3.61 14.37 12.80
C SER A 34 -5.14 14.23 12.87
N MET A 35 -5.73 13.44 11.95
CA MET A 35 -7.18 13.35 11.75
C MET A 35 -7.78 12.12 12.42
N LYS A 36 -8.96 12.29 13.02
CA LYS A 36 -9.74 11.18 13.60
C LYS A 36 -10.63 10.57 12.54
N TRP A 37 -10.61 9.24 12.43
CA TRP A 37 -11.54 8.48 11.58
C TRP A 37 -12.98 8.69 12.04
N THR A 38 -13.93 8.60 11.10
CA THR A 38 -15.37 8.72 11.40
C THR A 38 -16.03 7.35 11.37
N PHE A 39 -17.14 7.17 12.11
CA PHE A 39 -17.84 5.88 12.18
C PHE A 39 -18.29 5.34 10.81
N MET A 40 -18.54 6.21 9.83
CA MET A 40 -18.92 5.80 8.48
C MET A 40 -17.78 5.12 7.71
N GLU A 41 -16.52 5.46 8.00
CA GLU A 41 -15.35 4.80 7.39
C GLU A 41 -15.15 3.35 7.87
N LEU A 42 -15.83 2.94 8.96
CA LEU A 42 -15.75 1.59 9.49
C LEU A 42 -16.26 0.54 8.47
N ILE A 43 -17.28 0.89 7.69
CA ILE A 43 -17.86 0.00 6.66
C ILE A 43 -16.81 -0.35 5.59
N PRO A 44 -16.16 0.61 4.91
CA PRO A 44 -15.14 0.28 3.94
C PRO A 44 -13.86 -0.30 4.58
N PHE A 45 -13.54 -0.01 5.85
CA PHE A 45 -12.48 -0.74 6.58
C PHE A 45 -12.82 -2.22 6.81
N ALA A 46 -14.07 -2.54 7.14
CA ALA A 46 -14.52 -3.92 7.25
C ALA A 46 -14.44 -4.65 5.89
N LEU A 47 -14.84 -3.98 4.80
CA LEU A 47 -14.70 -4.52 3.44
C LEU A 47 -13.23 -4.76 3.07
N LEU A 48 -12.31 -3.86 3.46
CA LEU A 48 -10.87 -4.05 3.30
C LEU A 48 -10.36 -5.28 4.06
N GLY A 49 -10.87 -5.51 5.28
CA GLY A 49 -10.58 -6.71 6.06
C GLY A 49 -10.99 -7.99 5.34
N VAL A 50 -12.24 -8.05 4.87
CA VAL A 50 -12.77 -9.20 4.11
C VAL A 50 -11.96 -9.42 2.83
N PHE A 51 -11.71 -8.35 2.07
CA PHE A 51 -10.94 -8.42 0.83
C PHE A 51 -9.49 -8.88 1.08
N GLY A 52 -8.87 -8.40 2.15
CA GLY A 52 -7.53 -8.81 2.57
C GLY A 52 -7.45 -10.30 2.93
N GLY A 53 -8.46 -10.82 3.64
CA GLY A 53 -8.57 -12.25 3.95
C GLY A 53 -8.80 -13.11 2.70
N VAL A 54 -9.63 -12.66 1.75
CA VAL A 54 -9.87 -13.38 0.49
C VAL A 54 -8.60 -13.42 -0.37
N ILE A 55 -7.91 -12.29 -0.53
CA ILE A 55 -6.61 -12.23 -1.23
C ILE A 55 -5.59 -13.13 -0.55
N GLY A 56 -5.51 -13.09 0.79
CA GLY A 56 -4.57 -13.91 1.56
C GLY A 56 -4.82 -15.40 1.38
N SER A 57 -6.08 -15.83 1.48
CA SER A 57 -6.49 -17.22 1.25
C SER A 57 -6.18 -17.68 -0.19
N PHE A 58 -6.50 -16.85 -1.19
CA PHE A 58 -6.17 -17.14 -2.59
C PHE A 58 -4.66 -17.24 -2.83
N PHE A 59 -3.87 -16.35 -2.21
CA PHE A 59 -2.42 -16.37 -2.28
C PHE A 59 -1.85 -17.65 -1.67
N ILE A 60 -2.26 -18.02 -0.46
CA ILE A 60 -1.80 -19.23 0.22
C ILE A 60 -2.15 -20.48 -0.60
N TRP A 61 -3.38 -20.58 -1.08
CA TRP A 61 -3.82 -21.71 -1.91
C TRP A 61 -2.98 -21.85 -3.19
N SER A 62 -2.77 -20.75 -3.90
CA SER A 62 -1.98 -20.71 -5.13
C SER A 62 -0.52 -21.05 -4.86
N ASN A 63 0.04 -20.51 -3.78
CA ASN A 63 1.43 -20.74 -3.41
C ASN A 63 1.69 -22.19 -2.99
N ILE A 64 0.81 -22.81 -2.20
CA ILE A 64 0.92 -24.22 -1.83
C ILE A 64 0.87 -25.11 -3.07
N LYS A 65 -0.03 -24.82 -4.01
CA LYS A 65 -0.15 -25.57 -5.27
C LYS A 65 1.12 -25.45 -6.11
N TRP A 66 1.68 -24.25 -6.21
CA TRP A 66 2.94 -24.00 -6.91
C TRP A 66 4.13 -24.70 -6.24
N CYS A 67 4.23 -24.61 -4.91
CA CYS A 67 5.28 -25.29 -4.14
C CYS A 67 5.20 -26.82 -4.29
N ARG A 68 3.99 -27.39 -4.35
CA ARG A 68 3.78 -28.81 -4.63
C ARG A 68 4.25 -29.16 -6.04
N TYR A 69 3.86 -28.37 -7.05
CA TYR A 69 4.30 -28.54 -8.43
C TYR A 69 5.84 -28.52 -8.57
N ARG A 70 6.51 -27.56 -7.90
CA ARG A 70 7.98 -27.47 -7.86
C ARG A 70 8.63 -28.71 -7.26
N LYS A 71 8.04 -29.32 -6.23
CA LYS A 71 8.55 -30.56 -5.61
C LYS A 71 8.36 -31.79 -6.48
N THR A 72 7.26 -31.87 -7.24
CA THR A 72 6.97 -33.02 -8.12
C THR A 72 7.79 -32.97 -9.41
N ASN A 73 8.10 -31.77 -9.92
CA ASN A 73 8.88 -31.60 -11.14
C ASN A 73 10.38 -31.73 -10.90
N LYS A 74 10.98 -32.81 -11.41
CA LYS A 74 12.43 -33.05 -11.35
C LYS A 74 13.26 -31.92 -11.98
N ILE A 75 12.78 -31.33 -13.08
CA ILE A 75 13.49 -30.27 -13.82
C ILE A 75 13.65 -28.99 -12.98
N LEU A 76 12.60 -28.54 -12.29
CA LEU A 76 12.68 -27.35 -11.43
C LEU A 76 13.44 -27.63 -10.13
N GLY A 77 13.32 -28.84 -9.56
CA GLY A 77 13.97 -29.19 -8.30
C GLY A 77 15.49 -29.34 -8.40
N GLN A 78 16.01 -29.77 -9.56
CA GLN A 78 17.40 -30.16 -9.74
C GLN A 78 18.35 -28.96 -9.96
N ASN A 79 17.88 -27.88 -10.61
CA ASN A 79 18.69 -26.69 -10.92
C ASN A 79 18.09 -25.39 -10.34
N PRO A 80 18.27 -25.12 -9.03
CA PRO A 80 17.67 -23.95 -8.38
C PRO A 80 18.23 -22.60 -8.88
N ILE A 81 19.48 -22.57 -9.36
CA ILE A 81 20.10 -21.35 -9.88
C ILE A 81 19.39 -20.89 -11.16
N ASN A 82 19.10 -21.83 -12.07
CA ASN A 82 18.41 -21.52 -13.32
C ASN A 82 16.97 -21.03 -13.06
N GLU A 83 16.29 -21.60 -12.06
CA GLU A 83 14.97 -21.13 -11.66
C GLU A 83 15.01 -19.67 -11.21
N VAL A 84 15.94 -19.32 -10.30
CA VAL A 84 16.10 -17.94 -9.82
C VAL A 84 16.38 -17.01 -11.00
N LEU A 85 17.29 -17.38 -11.90
CA LEU A 85 17.69 -16.57 -13.04
C LEU A 85 16.54 -16.32 -14.02
N ILE A 86 15.72 -17.34 -14.30
CA ILE A 86 14.55 -17.21 -15.16
C ILE A 86 13.47 -16.35 -14.51
N VAL A 87 13.14 -16.60 -13.24
CA VAL A 87 12.10 -15.83 -12.53
C VAL A 87 12.52 -14.37 -12.42
N THR A 88 13.77 -14.09 -12.07
CA THR A 88 14.28 -12.72 -11.99
C THR A 88 14.29 -12.01 -13.35
N ALA A 89 14.70 -12.68 -14.43
CA ALA A 89 14.67 -12.10 -15.77
C ALA A 89 13.23 -11.76 -16.22
N ILE A 90 12.28 -12.67 -16.02
CA ILE A 90 10.86 -12.44 -16.33
C ILE A 90 10.30 -11.29 -15.49
N THR A 91 10.53 -11.31 -14.18
CA THR A 91 10.07 -10.26 -13.26
C THR A 91 10.67 -8.90 -13.63
N ALA A 92 11.96 -8.83 -13.99
CA ALA A 92 12.61 -7.59 -14.41
C ALA A 92 12.02 -7.05 -15.72
N THR A 93 11.80 -7.92 -16.70
CA THR A 93 11.25 -7.54 -18.02
C THR A 93 9.84 -6.97 -17.88
N ILE A 94 8.97 -7.64 -17.11
CA ILE A 94 7.60 -7.17 -16.91
C ILE A 94 7.57 -5.94 -16.00
N SER A 95 8.41 -5.87 -14.97
CA SER A 95 8.44 -4.73 -14.05
C SER A 95 8.99 -3.45 -14.69
N TYR A 96 9.76 -3.56 -15.78
CA TYR A 96 10.25 -2.40 -16.52
C TYR A 96 9.11 -1.53 -17.09
N PHE A 97 8.01 -2.15 -17.50
CA PHE A 97 6.89 -1.46 -18.14
C PHE A 97 6.03 -0.63 -17.17
N ASN A 98 6.00 -0.98 -15.88
CA ASN A 98 5.16 -0.29 -14.90
C ASN A 98 6.01 0.45 -13.85
N PRO A 99 5.89 1.78 -13.73
CA PRO A 99 6.73 2.58 -12.83
C PRO A 99 6.56 2.19 -11.36
N TYR A 100 5.37 1.72 -10.93
CA TYR A 100 5.11 1.31 -9.54
C TYR A 100 5.66 -0.07 -9.20
N THR A 101 5.75 -0.99 -10.17
CA THR A 101 6.39 -2.30 -9.92
C THR A 101 7.91 -2.21 -9.94
N ARG A 102 8.47 -1.25 -10.69
CA ARG A 102 9.90 -0.94 -10.75
C ARG A 102 10.49 -0.40 -9.43
N LYS A 103 9.71 0.34 -8.64
CA LYS A 103 10.16 0.88 -7.34
C LYS A 103 10.37 -0.24 -6.31
N SER A 104 11.30 -0.02 -5.38
CA SER A 104 11.49 -0.92 -4.24
C SER A 104 10.20 -0.98 -3.40
N ALA A 105 9.90 -2.15 -2.83
CA ALA A 105 8.65 -2.35 -2.10
C ALA A 105 8.53 -1.41 -0.89
N SER A 106 9.63 -1.12 -0.20
CA SER A 106 9.66 -0.16 0.92
C SER A 106 9.39 1.27 0.47
N ALA A 107 10.02 1.74 -0.62
CA ALA A 107 9.77 3.07 -1.14
C ALA A 107 8.31 3.20 -1.66
N LEU A 108 7.79 2.14 -2.28
CA LEU A 108 6.41 2.10 -2.74
C LEU A 108 5.42 2.18 -1.56
N ILE A 109 5.63 1.38 -0.50
CA ILE A 109 4.77 1.43 0.69
C ILE A 109 4.80 2.82 1.32
N LYS A 110 5.99 3.43 1.46
CA LYS A 110 6.13 4.80 1.97
C LYS A 110 5.30 5.78 1.13
N GLN A 111 5.44 5.73 -0.19
CA GLN A 111 4.68 6.58 -1.11
C GLN A 111 3.16 6.34 -1.03
N LEU A 112 2.72 5.11 -0.76
CA LEU A 112 1.29 4.79 -0.65
C LEU A 112 0.69 5.23 0.68
N PHE A 113 1.48 5.24 1.75
CA PHE A 113 1.06 5.73 3.05
C PHE A 113 1.14 7.26 3.14
N ASP A 114 1.89 7.90 2.26
CA ASP A 114 2.11 9.34 2.32
C ASP A 114 0.84 10.15 2.05
N ARG A 115 0.82 11.32 2.67
CA ARG A 115 -0.14 12.39 2.42
C ARG A 115 0.44 13.21 1.27
N CYS A 116 -0.28 13.35 0.17
CA CYS A 116 0.17 14.14 -0.97
C CYS A 116 0.55 15.56 -0.53
N GLY A 117 1.85 15.85 -0.40
CA GLY A 117 2.36 17.14 0.06
C GLY A 117 2.65 18.12 -1.08
N PRO A 118 3.02 19.37 -0.76
CA PRO A 118 3.34 20.41 -1.75
C PRO A 118 4.69 20.18 -2.45
N GLU A 119 5.47 19.16 -2.06
CA GLU A 119 6.70 18.79 -2.77
C GLU A 119 6.46 17.59 -3.71
N ASP A 120 5.29 16.95 -3.62
CA ASP A 120 4.96 15.70 -4.33
C ASP A 120 4.22 15.93 -5.66
N TYR A 121 4.16 17.16 -6.17
CA TYR A 121 3.49 17.52 -7.44
C TYR A 121 4.03 16.79 -8.68
N MET A 122 5.17 16.08 -8.57
CA MET A 122 5.73 15.25 -9.65
C MET A 122 5.30 13.78 -9.58
N MET A 123 4.45 13.40 -8.62
CA MET A 123 3.90 12.05 -8.49
C MET A 123 2.49 12.00 -9.08
N ASP A 124 2.26 11.13 -10.07
CA ASP A 124 0.94 10.94 -10.70
C ASP A 124 -0.18 10.61 -9.68
N LEU A 125 0.19 10.04 -8.52
CA LEU A 125 -0.72 9.68 -7.44
C LEU A 125 -1.29 10.89 -6.68
N CYS A 126 -0.73 12.08 -6.89
CA CYS A 126 -1.07 13.34 -6.21
C CYS A 126 -1.46 14.46 -7.19
N ASP A 127 -1.75 14.11 -8.46
CA ASP A 127 -2.21 15.05 -9.48
C ASP A 127 -3.71 15.35 -9.32
N TYR A 128 -4.04 16.28 -8.43
CA TYR A 128 -5.39 16.80 -8.25
C TYR A 128 -5.55 18.11 -9.02
N LYS A 129 -6.64 18.25 -9.79
CA LYS A 129 -6.97 19.56 -10.39
C LYS A 129 -7.34 20.50 -9.25
N ASN A 130 -6.44 21.44 -8.94
CA ASN A 130 -6.68 22.52 -7.98
C ASN A 130 -7.87 23.39 -8.47
N LYS A 131 -9.09 23.01 -8.11
CA LYS A 131 -10.15 24.01 -7.93
C LYS A 131 -9.92 24.60 -6.56
N THR A 132 -9.22 25.73 -6.52
CA THR A 132 -9.16 26.58 -5.33
C THR A 132 -10.58 27.02 -4.96
N PHE A 133 -11.26 26.25 -4.11
CA PHE A 133 -12.17 26.89 -3.16
C PHE A 133 -11.29 27.76 -2.27
N GLY A 134 -11.76 28.99 -2.02
CA GLY A 134 -10.96 30.17 -1.69
C GLY A 134 -10.08 30.11 -0.45
N SER A 135 -9.75 31.31 0.03
CA SER A 135 -8.68 31.69 0.97
C SER A 135 -8.62 31.00 2.36
N ASP A 136 -9.34 29.90 2.59
CA ASP A 136 -9.43 29.18 3.87
C ASP A 136 -8.78 27.79 3.80
N LYS A 137 -7.50 27.73 3.37
CA LYS A 137 -6.68 26.54 3.59
C LYS A 137 -6.14 26.56 5.02
N VAL A 138 -6.60 25.64 5.88
CA VAL A 138 -6.04 25.44 7.22
C VAL A 138 -4.62 24.85 7.13
N ASP A 139 -4.36 24.06 6.08
CA ASP A 139 -3.04 23.51 5.78
C ASP A 139 -2.62 23.84 4.33
N PRO A 140 -1.44 24.46 4.10
CA PRO A 140 -0.94 24.78 2.76
C PRO A 140 -0.57 23.52 1.93
N ASN A 141 -0.45 22.37 2.60
CA ASN A 141 -0.07 21.08 2.02
C ASN A 141 -1.26 20.28 1.47
N TYR A 142 -2.43 20.91 1.38
CA TYR A 142 -3.70 20.26 1.10
C TYR A 142 -4.13 20.38 -0.38
N HIS A 143 -4.35 19.21 -0.99
CA HIS A 143 -4.88 19.04 -2.35
C HIS A 143 -6.00 18.02 -2.35
N THR A 144 -7.23 18.46 -2.13
CA THR A 144 -8.42 17.71 -2.55
C THR A 144 -9.05 18.42 -3.73
N GLY A 145 -9.46 17.67 -4.73
CA GLY A 145 -10.10 18.23 -5.91
C GLY A 145 -10.56 17.13 -6.86
N GLU A 146 -11.14 17.55 -7.98
CA GLU A 146 -11.41 16.62 -9.07
C GLU A 146 -10.11 15.95 -9.54
N PHE A 147 -10.19 14.66 -9.85
CA PHE A 147 -9.03 13.91 -10.32
C PHE A 147 -8.40 14.59 -11.54
N GLY A 148 -7.10 14.82 -11.45
CA GLY A 148 -6.26 15.09 -12.60
C GLY A 148 -6.14 13.83 -13.46
N ILE A 149 -5.61 14.03 -14.66
CA ILE A 149 -5.35 12.95 -15.60
C ILE A 149 -4.30 12.00 -15.02
N GLY A 150 -3.36 12.52 -14.22
CA GLY A 150 -2.34 11.75 -13.49
C GLY A 150 -2.95 10.72 -12.56
N VAL A 151 -3.90 11.08 -11.67
CA VAL A 151 -4.47 10.12 -10.71
C VAL A 151 -5.22 9.00 -11.42
N GLN A 152 -5.92 9.28 -12.51
CA GLN A 152 -6.59 8.25 -13.30
C GLN A 152 -5.60 7.27 -13.94
N THR A 153 -4.48 7.77 -14.48
CA THR A 153 -3.42 6.90 -15.02
C THR A 153 -2.75 6.09 -13.90
N ALA A 154 -2.45 6.73 -12.76
CA ALA A 154 -1.88 6.07 -11.58
C ALA A 154 -2.79 4.96 -11.05
N PHE A 155 -4.10 5.19 -11.03
CA PHE A 155 -5.08 4.20 -10.59
C PHE A 155 -5.01 2.91 -11.43
N ILE A 156 -4.95 3.03 -12.76
CA ILE A 156 -4.81 1.88 -13.66
C ILE A 156 -3.45 1.21 -13.46
N GLN A 157 -2.37 1.99 -13.37
CA GLN A 157 -1.03 1.45 -13.15
C GLN A 157 -0.91 0.71 -11.80
N LEU A 158 -1.61 1.17 -10.75
CA LEU A 158 -1.68 0.50 -9.45
C LEU A 158 -2.45 -0.82 -9.50
N ILE A 159 -3.55 -0.90 -10.27
CA ILE A 159 -4.26 -2.17 -10.49
C ILE A 159 -3.35 -3.18 -11.19
N ILE A 160 -2.65 -2.75 -12.25
CA ILE A 160 -1.68 -3.60 -12.95
C ILE A 160 -0.57 -4.01 -11.97
N ALA A 161 -0.08 -3.09 -11.14
CA ALA A 161 0.95 -3.36 -10.15
C ALA A 161 0.50 -4.38 -9.10
N LEU A 162 -0.75 -4.30 -8.65
CA LEU A 162 -1.34 -5.26 -7.70
C LEU A 162 -1.35 -6.67 -8.30
N ILE A 163 -1.85 -6.82 -9.53
CA ILE A 163 -1.92 -8.11 -10.22
C ILE A 163 -0.51 -8.66 -10.45
N CYS A 164 0.41 -7.85 -10.98
CA CYS A 164 1.79 -8.27 -11.21
C CYS A 164 2.48 -8.68 -9.90
N LYS A 165 2.35 -7.91 -8.81
CA LYS A 165 2.95 -8.27 -7.52
C LYS A 165 2.33 -9.53 -6.93
N LEU A 166 1.02 -9.73 -7.04
CA LEU A 166 0.38 -10.97 -6.61
C LEU A 166 0.95 -12.17 -7.37
N VAL A 167 1.05 -12.08 -8.69
CA VAL A 167 1.61 -13.16 -9.51
C VAL A 167 3.08 -13.40 -9.18
N PHE A 168 3.91 -12.35 -9.11
CA PHE A 168 5.34 -12.50 -8.80
C PHE A 168 5.59 -13.06 -7.42
N THR A 169 4.83 -12.63 -6.40
CA THR A 169 4.98 -13.14 -5.04
C THR A 169 4.64 -14.63 -4.95
N ILE A 170 3.64 -15.12 -5.69
CA ILE A 170 3.31 -16.55 -5.74
C ILE A 170 4.49 -17.38 -6.27
N PHE A 171 5.13 -16.92 -7.35
CA PHE A 171 6.25 -17.63 -7.99
C PHE A 171 7.57 -17.52 -7.22
N THR A 172 7.85 -16.32 -6.69
CA THR A 172 9.09 -16.04 -5.95
C THR A 172 9.11 -16.70 -4.58
N PHE A 173 7.96 -16.87 -3.94
CA PHE A 173 7.90 -17.54 -2.66
C PHE A 173 8.16 -19.04 -2.81
N GLY A 174 9.08 -19.54 -1.98
CA GLY A 174 9.56 -20.93 -2.00
C GLY A 174 10.70 -21.20 -2.98
N ILE A 175 11.25 -20.18 -3.66
CA ILE A 175 12.54 -20.31 -4.34
C ILE A 175 13.63 -20.55 -3.27
N LYS A 176 14.74 -21.24 -3.64
CA LYS A 176 15.86 -21.54 -2.73
C LYS A 176 16.73 -20.30 -2.42
N VAL A 177 16.11 -19.20 -1.99
CA VAL A 177 16.74 -17.93 -1.59
C VAL A 177 16.10 -17.46 -0.28
N PRO A 178 16.90 -17.04 0.73
CA PRO A 178 16.35 -16.48 1.96
C PRO A 178 15.54 -15.22 1.63
N SER A 179 14.22 -15.29 1.79
CA SER A 179 13.30 -14.21 1.47
C SER A 179 12.17 -14.16 2.49
N GLY A 180 11.74 -12.95 2.83
CA GLY A 180 10.60 -12.70 3.70
C GLY A 180 9.34 -12.42 2.90
N LEU A 181 8.21 -12.97 3.35
CA LEU A 181 6.88 -12.74 2.75
C LEU A 181 6.22 -11.43 3.26
N PHE A 182 6.69 -10.92 4.38
CA PHE A 182 6.06 -9.80 5.10
C PHE A 182 5.95 -8.53 4.26
N VAL A 183 7.06 -8.06 3.68
CA VAL A 183 7.09 -6.79 2.92
C VAL A 183 6.28 -6.85 1.63
N PRO A 184 6.35 -7.91 0.80
CA PRO A 184 5.51 -8.01 -0.39
C PRO A 184 4.01 -8.07 -0.07
N SER A 185 3.59 -8.79 0.99
CA SER A 185 2.20 -8.84 1.43
C SER A 185 1.69 -7.49 1.91
N MET A 186 2.50 -6.78 2.69
CA MET A 186 2.21 -5.40 3.10
C MET A 186 2.03 -4.48 1.89
N ALA A 187 2.90 -4.59 0.87
CA ALA A 187 2.80 -3.78 -0.35
C ALA A 187 1.52 -4.06 -1.16
N MET A 188 1.12 -5.33 -1.28
CA MET A 188 -0.13 -5.70 -1.97
C MET A 188 -1.35 -5.12 -1.25
N GLY A 189 -1.39 -5.24 0.07
CA GLY A 189 -2.46 -4.65 0.89
C GLY A 189 -2.47 -3.12 0.85
N ALA A 190 -1.29 -2.49 0.85
CA ALA A 190 -1.18 -1.05 0.71
C ALA A 190 -1.77 -0.57 -0.63
N ILE A 191 -1.47 -1.24 -1.74
CA ILE A 191 -2.00 -0.90 -3.06
C ILE A 191 -3.52 -1.05 -3.08
N ALA A 192 -4.05 -2.19 -2.60
CA ALA A 192 -5.49 -2.42 -2.53
C ALA A 192 -6.20 -1.38 -1.64
N GLY A 193 -5.61 -1.06 -0.49
CA GLY A 193 -6.07 -0.03 0.42
C GLY A 193 -6.10 1.35 -0.22
N ARG A 194 -5.01 1.77 -0.88
CA ARG A 194 -4.93 3.06 -1.57
C ARG A 194 -5.96 3.17 -2.70
N LEU A 195 -6.15 2.11 -3.49
CA LEU A 195 -7.16 2.06 -4.55
C LEU A 195 -8.59 2.24 -3.99
N LEU A 196 -8.90 1.61 -2.87
CA LEU A 196 -10.20 1.80 -2.21
C LEU A 196 -10.32 3.20 -1.57
N GLY A 197 -9.27 3.72 -0.96
CA GLY A 197 -9.23 5.08 -0.43
C GLY A 197 -9.55 6.13 -1.49
N ILE A 198 -8.91 6.04 -2.67
CA ILE A 198 -9.17 6.94 -3.80
C ILE A 198 -10.63 6.85 -4.27
N LYS A 199 -11.23 5.64 -4.31
CA LYS A 199 -12.65 5.47 -4.67
C LYS A 199 -13.59 6.05 -3.63
N VAL A 200 -13.30 5.88 -2.34
CA VAL A 200 -14.14 6.43 -1.27
C VAL A 200 -14.05 7.95 -1.28
N GLU A 201 -12.86 8.52 -1.46
CA GLU A 201 -12.64 9.95 -1.66
C GLU A 201 -13.50 10.49 -2.83
N GLN A 202 -13.47 9.81 -3.98
CA GLN A 202 -14.30 10.16 -5.14
C GLN A 202 -15.79 10.17 -4.83
N LEU A 203 -16.26 9.12 -4.15
CA LEU A 203 -17.66 8.98 -3.79
C LEU A 203 -18.10 10.08 -2.83
N THR A 204 -17.26 10.39 -1.83
CA THR A 204 -17.54 11.48 -0.89
C THR A 204 -17.59 12.84 -1.56
N TYR A 205 -16.67 13.12 -2.49
CA TYR A 205 -16.67 14.35 -3.27
C TYR A 205 -17.93 14.48 -4.14
N ALA A 206 -18.32 13.41 -4.83
CA ALA A 206 -19.51 13.40 -5.67
C ALA A 206 -20.79 13.65 -4.86
N LEU A 207 -20.93 13.01 -3.69
CA LEU A 207 -22.07 13.21 -2.79
C LEU A 207 -22.15 14.64 -2.25
N GLN A 208 -21.01 15.24 -1.91
CA GLN A 208 -20.94 16.61 -1.39
C GLN A 208 -21.29 17.65 -2.46
N SER A 209 -20.93 17.40 -3.73
CA SER A 209 -21.29 18.27 -4.86
C SER A 209 -22.78 18.21 -5.24
N GLY A 210 -23.48 17.13 -4.87
CA GLY A 210 -24.87 16.84 -5.25
C GLY A 210 -25.96 17.47 -4.37
N GLY A 211 -25.61 18.27 -3.36
CA GLY A 211 -26.56 19.12 -2.63
C GLY A 211 -27.19 18.51 -1.36
N GLU A 212 -26.99 17.24 -1.04
CA GLU A 212 -27.41 16.71 0.27
C GLU A 212 -26.30 16.88 1.31
N HIS A 213 -26.37 17.97 2.09
CA HIS A 213 -25.58 18.14 3.30
C HIS A 213 -26.10 17.20 4.40
N SER A 214 -26.00 15.89 4.17
CA SER A 214 -26.30 14.92 5.21
C SER A 214 -25.28 15.11 6.34
N ALA A 215 -25.76 15.37 7.57
CA ALA A 215 -24.92 15.57 8.75
C ALA A 215 -23.92 14.43 8.99
N TYR A 216 -24.24 13.23 8.51
CA TYR A 216 -23.41 12.02 8.60
C TYR A 216 -22.14 12.04 7.74
N TRP A 217 -22.11 12.85 6.67
CA TRP A 217 -20.95 13.05 5.80
C TRP A 217 -20.42 14.49 5.87
N SER A 218 -20.77 15.22 6.92
CA SER A 218 -20.33 16.61 7.09
C SER A 218 -18.85 16.65 7.49
N CYS A 219 -18.01 16.97 6.52
CA CYS A 219 -16.62 17.28 6.78
C CYS A 219 -16.50 18.70 7.31
N GLN A 220 -15.59 18.90 8.26
CA GLN A 220 -15.24 20.27 8.64
C GLN A 220 -14.61 20.96 7.44
N ILE A 221 -15.13 22.13 7.08
CA ILE A 221 -14.57 22.99 6.03
C ILE A 221 -13.10 23.23 6.38
N GLY A 222 -12.19 22.86 5.46
CA GLY A 222 -10.74 22.98 5.66
C GLY A 222 -10.05 21.77 6.32
N LYS A 223 -10.73 20.62 6.49
CA LYS A 223 -10.12 19.36 6.95
C LYS A 223 -10.50 18.17 6.06
N ASP A 224 -9.60 17.19 5.99
CA ASP A 224 -9.78 15.96 5.22
C ASP A 224 -11.05 15.19 5.65
N CYS A 225 -11.94 14.88 4.70
CA CYS A 225 -13.04 13.94 4.92
C CYS A 225 -12.55 12.49 5.07
N VAL A 226 -11.67 12.10 4.14
CA VAL A 226 -11.24 10.73 3.86
C VAL A 226 -9.79 10.79 3.45
N MET A 227 -8.95 9.97 4.09
CA MET A 227 -7.52 9.94 3.81
C MET A 227 -7.10 8.66 3.12
N PRO A 228 -6.76 8.67 1.83
CA PRO A 228 -6.44 7.44 1.10
C PRO A 228 -5.18 6.74 1.65
N GLY A 229 -4.26 7.46 2.30
CA GLY A 229 -3.12 6.89 3.02
C GLY A 229 -3.52 6.02 4.22
N LEU A 230 -4.56 6.41 4.96
CA LEU A 230 -5.09 5.62 6.08
C LEU A 230 -5.67 4.30 5.58
N TYR A 231 -6.40 4.32 4.47
CA TYR A 231 -6.93 3.12 3.81
C TYR A 231 -5.81 2.20 3.34
N ALA A 232 -4.70 2.77 2.82
CA ALA A 232 -3.52 2.00 2.46
C ALA A 232 -2.92 1.27 3.68
N MET A 233 -2.81 1.93 4.83
CA MET A 233 -2.32 1.27 6.06
C MET A 233 -3.23 0.14 6.54
N VAL A 234 -4.54 0.38 6.58
CA VAL A 234 -5.53 -0.63 6.98
C VAL A 234 -5.51 -1.83 6.01
N GLY A 235 -5.47 -1.57 4.71
CA GLY A 235 -5.35 -2.61 3.69
C GLY A 235 -4.05 -3.40 3.80
N ALA A 236 -2.94 -2.73 4.10
CA ALA A 236 -1.66 -3.37 4.35
C ALA A 236 -1.71 -4.32 5.54
N ALA A 237 -2.31 -3.90 6.66
CA ALA A 237 -2.51 -4.74 7.83
C ALA A 237 -3.46 -5.93 7.54
N ALA A 238 -4.53 -5.70 6.77
CA ALA A 238 -5.52 -6.72 6.42
C ALA A 238 -4.93 -7.85 5.55
N VAL A 239 -4.20 -7.51 4.47
CA VAL A 239 -3.56 -8.52 3.62
C VAL A 239 -2.41 -9.19 4.35
N LEU A 240 -1.62 -8.45 5.13
CA LEU A 240 -0.56 -9.02 5.94
C LEU A 240 -1.12 -10.10 6.89
N GLY A 241 -2.11 -9.74 7.71
CA GLY A 241 -2.75 -10.67 8.65
C GLY A 241 -3.55 -11.79 7.98
N GLY A 242 -4.01 -11.59 6.73
CA GLY A 242 -4.65 -12.64 5.95
C GLY A 242 -3.67 -13.65 5.35
N VAL A 243 -2.41 -13.26 5.14
CA VAL A 243 -1.36 -14.10 4.53
C VAL A 243 -0.50 -14.81 5.58
N THR A 244 -0.26 -14.20 6.74
CA THR A 244 0.55 -14.76 7.84
C THR A 244 -0.28 -15.56 8.82
#